data_AF-A0A0J7HZR4-F1
#
_entry.id   AF-A0A0J7HZR4-F1
#
_cell.length_a   1.000
_cell.length_b   1.000
_cell.length_c   1.000
_cell.angle_alpha   90.00
_cell.angle_beta   90.00
_cell.angle_gamma   90.00
#
_symmetry.space_group_name_H-M   'P 1'
#
loop_
_entity.id
_entity.type
_entity.pdbx_description
1 polymer ?
#
loop_
_entity_poly.entity_id
_entity_poly.type
_entity_poly.pdbx_seq_one_letter_code
_entity_poly.pdbx_strand_id
1 'polypeptide(L)'
;MKVSGFLFVMMITLFSCKKDEGSYYGGYYWIYGYGLPVMGAQEAMDGISEKWKIKHYAVTGCMIEPGQEKAVNAANKRTYAALDRKYGKGWQALYSKDMNDFITKKVDVMDILITNKLFRNELKKYYIEIYDVDKEVSELNNDGDFRVIVYNNKLKYENKECFRLTVNTKNKTVNIIQ
;
A
#
# COMPACT_ATOMS: atom_id res chain seq x y z
N MET A 1 -53.40 -26.04 -31.31
CA MET A 1 -53.51 -24.64 -30.84
C MET A 1 -52.82 -24.52 -29.49
N LYS A 2 -51.77 -23.68 -29.45
CA LYS A 2 -51.16 -23.00 -28.29
C LYS A 2 -50.63 -23.86 -27.13
N VAL A 3 -49.38 -24.28 -27.31
CA VAL A 3 -48.38 -24.42 -26.24
C VAL A 3 -48.17 -23.04 -25.62
N SER A 4 -48.49 -22.86 -24.34
CA SER A 4 -48.13 -21.65 -23.59
C SER A 4 -48.02 -21.97 -22.11
N GLY A 5 -46.81 -22.28 -21.65
CA GLY A 5 -46.53 -22.57 -20.25
C GLY A 5 -45.04 -22.67 -19.92
N PHE A 6 -44.17 -22.03 -20.69
CA PHE A 6 -42.72 -22.16 -20.51
C PHE A 6 -41.96 -20.84 -20.72
N LEU A 7 -42.49 -19.72 -20.22
CA LEU A 7 -41.88 -18.40 -20.41
C LEU A 7 -41.92 -17.52 -19.16
N PHE A 8 -41.84 -18.12 -17.98
CA PHE A 8 -41.77 -17.38 -16.71
C PHE A 8 -40.59 -17.75 -15.78
N VAL A 9 -39.69 -18.64 -16.21
CA VAL A 9 -38.53 -19.06 -15.38
C VAL A 9 -37.22 -18.37 -15.82
N MET A 10 -37.19 -17.68 -16.96
CA MET A 10 -35.97 -17.14 -17.56
C MET A 10 -35.66 -15.67 -17.22
N MET A 11 -36.31 -15.09 -16.19
CA MET A 11 -36.10 -13.68 -15.79
C MET A 11 -35.38 -13.50 -14.44
N ILE A 12 -34.92 -14.57 -13.79
CA ILE A 12 -34.28 -14.51 -12.46
C ILE A 12 -32.73 -14.46 -12.54
N THR A 13 -32.12 -14.66 -13.71
CA THR A 13 -30.67 -14.92 -13.81
C THR A 13 -29.75 -13.71 -14.06
N LEU A 14 -30.20 -12.46 -13.85
CA LEU A 14 -29.35 -11.28 -14.11
C LEU A 14 -29.13 -10.31 -12.94
N PHE A 15 -29.47 -10.69 -11.70
CA PHE A 15 -28.77 -10.09 -10.56
C PHE A 15 -27.37 -10.67 -10.51
N SER A 16 -26.48 -10.13 -11.34
CA SER A 16 -25.04 -10.22 -11.13
C SER A 16 -24.80 -9.67 -9.72
N CYS A 17 -24.66 -10.57 -8.74
CA CYS A 17 -24.17 -10.25 -7.41
C CYS A 17 -22.72 -9.79 -7.59
N LYS A 18 -22.52 -8.56 -8.09
CA LYS A 18 -21.22 -7.92 -8.05
C LYS A 18 -20.87 -7.84 -6.57
N LYS A 19 -19.83 -8.58 -6.19
CA LYS A 19 -19.28 -8.56 -4.85
C LYS A 19 -18.98 -7.10 -4.55
N ASP A 20 -19.59 -6.56 -3.51
CA ASP A 20 -19.25 -5.21 -3.08
C ASP A 20 -17.79 -5.19 -2.63
N GLU A 21 -16.90 -4.51 -3.36
CA GLU A 21 -15.47 -4.44 -3.01
C GLU A 21 -15.14 -3.21 -2.17
N GLY A 22 -16.15 -2.44 -1.75
CA GLY A 22 -15.95 -1.15 -1.10
C GLY A 22 -15.19 -0.18 -2.01
N SER A 23 -14.30 0.62 -1.44
CA SER A 23 -13.46 1.57 -2.14
C SER A 23 -12.21 0.91 -2.74
N TYR A 24 -12.41 -0.08 -3.61
CA TYR A 24 -11.34 -0.78 -4.32
C TYR A 24 -11.12 -0.20 -5.72
N TYR A 25 -9.96 0.40 -5.96
CA TYR A 25 -9.58 0.92 -7.28
C TYR A 25 -8.05 1.05 -7.41
N GLY A 26 -7.55 0.94 -8.65
CA GLY A 26 -6.11 0.99 -8.94
C GLY A 26 -5.30 -0.15 -8.29
N GLY A 27 -5.95 -1.24 -7.90
CA GLY A 27 -5.30 -2.37 -7.21
C GLY A 27 -5.29 -2.29 -5.68
N TYR A 28 -5.83 -1.22 -5.08
CA TYR A 28 -5.79 -0.98 -3.62
C TYR A 28 -7.19 -0.75 -3.04
N TYR A 29 -7.36 -1.15 -1.79
CA TYR A 29 -8.47 -0.70 -0.94
C TYR A 29 -8.09 0.64 -0.32
N TRP A 30 -8.96 1.62 -0.47
CA TRP A 30 -8.75 2.95 0.09
C TRP A 30 -9.55 3.12 1.37
N ILE A 31 -8.85 3.45 2.45
CA ILE A 31 -9.44 3.81 3.74
C ILE A 31 -9.30 5.32 3.91
N TYR A 32 -10.43 5.99 4.13
CA TYR A 32 -10.48 7.43 4.27
C TYR A 32 -10.45 7.81 5.74
N GLY A 33 -9.44 8.58 6.14
CA GLY A 33 -9.23 9.04 7.51
C GLY A 33 -9.48 10.54 7.65
N TYR A 34 -9.64 10.97 8.89
CA TYR A 34 -9.79 12.38 9.24
C TYR A 34 -8.57 12.89 9.99
N GLY A 35 -8.18 14.13 9.74
CA GLY A 35 -7.04 14.76 10.39
C GLY A 35 -5.69 14.23 9.90
N LEU A 36 -4.63 14.75 10.51
CA LEU A 36 -3.27 14.32 10.22
C LEU A 36 -2.96 13.04 11.00
N PRO A 37 -2.33 12.03 10.36
CA PRO A 37 -1.87 10.85 11.07
C PRO A 37 -0.82 11.24 12.12
N VAL A 38 -0.71 10.43 13.18
CA VAL A 38 0.37 10.55 14.15
C VAL A 38 1.71 10.45 13.41
N MET A 39 2.72 11.21 13.85
CA MET A 39 4.05 11.24 13.25
C MET A 39 4.59 9.81 13.03
N GLY A 40 5.07 9.52 11.82
CA GLY A 40 5.58 8.20 11.43
C GLY A 40 4.51 7.17 11.02
N ALA A 41 3.23 7.36 11.38
CA ALA A 41 2.18 6.41 11.01
C ALA A 41 1.93 6.39 9.49
N GLN A 42 1.96 7.55 8.84
CA GLN A 42 1.81 7.64 7.37
C GLN A 42 2.91 6.85 6.66
N GLU A 43 4.16 7.02 7.10
CA GLU A 43 5.30 6.32 6.52
C GLU A 43 5.15 4.80 6.65
N ALA A 44 4.71 4.31 7.81
CA ALA A 44 4.46 2.90 8.02
C ALA A 44 3.28 2.38 7.18
N MET A 45 2.19 3.13 7.07
CA MET A 45 1.05 2.80 6.22
C MET A 45 1.46 2.68 4.74
N ASP A 46 2.22 3.65 4.24
CA ASP A 46 2.74 3.63 2.86
C ASP A 46 3.73 2.49 2.68
N GLY A 47 4.59 2.27 3.68
CA GLY A 47 5.57 1.20 3.73
C GLY A 47 4.98 -0.21 3.63
N ILE A 48 3.81 -0.47 4.23
CA ILE A 48 3.16 -1.78 4.17
C ILE A 48 2.05 -1.86 3.10
N SER A 49 1.82 -0.77 2.36
CA SER A 49 0.71 -0.66 1.40
C SER A 49 0.80 -1.69 0.28
N GLU A 50 2.00 -2.09 -0.14
CA GLU A 50 2.19 -3.10 -1.18
C GLU A 50 1.83 -4.50 -0.68
N LYS A 51 2.28 -4.86 0.52
CA LYS A 51 1.94 -6.12 1.19
C LYS A 51 0.44 -6.26 1.43
N TRP A 52 -0.22 -5.21 1.93
CA TRP A 52 -1.63 -5.25 2.30
C TRP A 52 -2.59 -4.78 1.21
N LYS A 53 -2.09 -4.17 0.13
CA LYS A 53 -2.93 -3.51 -0.89
C LYS A 53 -3.98 -2.58 -0.27
N ILE A 54 -3.58 -1.86 0.79
CA ILE A 54 -4.38 -0.88 1.52
C ILE A 54 -3.65 0.45 1.42
N LYS A 55 -4.37 1.51 1.07
CA LYS A 55 -3.89 2.90 1.09
C LYS A 55 -4.79 3.75 1.97
N HIS A 56 -4.20 4.74 2.62
CA HIS A 56 -4.91 5.71 3.43
C HIS A 56 -4.94 7.06 2.72
N TYR A 57 -6.08 7.75 2.83
CA TYR A 57 -6.23 9.11 2.33
C TYR A 57 -6.93 9.98 3.38
N ALA A 58 -6.30 11.09 3.74
CA ALA A 58 -6.90 12.07 4.63
C ALA A 58 -7.91 12.91 3.83
N VAL A 59 -9.20 12.72 4.08
CA VAL A 59 -10.28 13.35 3.30
C VAL A 59 -10.45 14.84 3.60
N THR A 60 -9.99 15.33 4.76
CA THR A 60 -10.11 16.74 5.17
C THR A 60 -9.05 17.14 6.21
N GLY A 61 -8.87 18.45 6.41
CA GLY A 61 -8.20 19.02 7.59
C GLY A 61 -9.06 18.99 8.87
N CYS A 62 -8.88 19.96 9.78
CA CYS A 62 -9.47 19.97 11.13
C CYS A 62 -11.01 20.09 11.20
N MET A 63 -11.72 20.46 10.13
CA MET A 63 -13.19 20.60 10.11
C MET A 63 -13.81 19.70 9.05
N ILE A 64 -14.90 19.03 9.40
CA ILE A 64 -15.67 18.11 8.56
C ILE A 64 -17.14 18.47 8.64
N GLU A 65 -17.80 18.56 7.49
CA GLU A 65 -19.24 18.68 7.46
C GLU A 65 -19.90 17.32 7.78
N PRO A 66 -21.01 17.28 8.54
CA PRO A 66 -21.68 16.03 8.91
C PRO A 66 -22.06 15.13 7.72
N GLY A 67 -22.39 15.73 6.55
CA GLY A 67 -22.69 14.99 5.33
C GLY A 67 -21.48 14.25 4.76
N GLN A 68 -20.30 14.87 4.81
CA GLN A 68 -19.03 14.26 4.40
C GLN A 68 -18.64 13.14 5.37
N GLU A 69 -18.84 13.36 6.67
CA GLU A 69 -18.57 12.35 7.69
C GLU A 69 -19.38 11.07 7.41
N LYS A 70 -20.68 11.22 7.19
CA LYS A 70 -21.58 10.10 6.90
C LYS A 70 -21.17 9.35 5.63
N ALA A 71 -20.79 10.07 4.57
CA ALA A 71 -20.36 9.47 3.31
C ALA A 71 -19.09 8.64 3.48
N VAL A 72 -18.09 9.18 4.17
CA VAL A 72 -16.82 8.52 4.46
C VAL A 72 -17.02 7.28 5.35
N ASN A 73 -17.82 7.40 6.42
CA ASN A 73 -18.13 6.28 7.29
C ASN A 73 -18.85 5.14 6.54
N ALA A 74 -19.77 5.48 5.63
CA ALA A 74 -20.44 4.50 4.78
C ALA A 74 -19.47 3.81 3.81
N ALA A 75 -18.57 4.56 3.18
CA ALA A 75 -17.54 4.03 2.29
C ALA A 75 -16.59 3.08 3.05
N ASN A 76 -16.03 3.54 4.17
CA ASN A 76 -15.13 2.75 5.01
C ASN A 76 -15.79 1.47 5.54
N LYS A 77 -17.08 1.53 5.93
CA LYS A 77 -17.82 0.33 6.36
C LYS A 77 -17.86 -0.75 5.28
N ARG A 78 -18.11 -0.36 4.01
CA ARG A 78 -18.11 -1.29 2.88
C ARG A 78 -16.70 -1.82 2.60
N THR A 79 -15.69 -0.95 2.65
CA THR A 79 -14.27 -1.33 2.48
C THR A 79 -13.82 -2.32 3.55
N TYR A 80 -14.12 -2.09 4.83
CA TYR A 80 -13.78 -3.02 5.91
C TYR A 80 -14.47 -4.37 5.75
N ALA A 81 -15.73 -4.41 5.32
CA ALA A 81 -16.41 -5.67 5.00
C ALA A 81 -15.77 -6.41 3.80
N ALA A 82 -15.18 -5.68 2.83
CA ALA A 82 -14.41 -6.29 1.75
C ALA A 82 -13.06 -6.83 2.25
N LEU A 83 -12.37 -6.08 3.10
CA LEU A 83 -11.09 -6.48 3.72
C LEU A 83 -11.26 -7.69 4.64
N ASP A 84 -12.32 -7.75 5.45
CA ASP A 84 -12.65 -8.92 6.27
C ASP A 84 -12.83 -10.19 5.43
N ARG A 85 -13.43 -10.06 4.23
CA ARG A 85 -13.58 -11.19 3.29
C ARG A 85 -12.28 -11.56 2.61
N LYS A 86 -11.35 -10.61 2.44
CA LYS A 86 -10.07 -10.84 1.75
C LYS A 86 -9.02 -11.42 2.70
N TYR A 87 -8.90 -10.86 3.89
CA TYR A 87 -7.84 -11.18 4.85
C TYR A 87 -8.33 -11.96 6.08
N GLY A 88 -9.64 -12.17 6.20
CA GLY A 88 -10.26 -12.80 7.36
C GLY A 88 -10.53 -11.81 8.49
N LYS A 89 -11.44 -12.19 9.40
CA LYS A 89 -11.70 -11.40 10.60
C LYS A 89 -10.42 -11.33 11.45
N GLY A 90 -10.13 -10.15 12.01
CA GLY A 90 -8.93 -9.91 12.81
C GLY A 90 -7.73 -9.38 12.03
N TRP A 91 -7.86 -9.18 10.71
CA TRP A 91 -6.78 -8.59 9.88
C TRP A 91 -6.31 -7.23 10.39
N GLN A 92 -7.18 -6.43 11.01
CA GLN A 92 -6.84 -5.12 11.56
C GLN A 92 -5.73 -5.20 12.62
N ALA A 93 -5.74 -6.25 13.45
CA ALA A 93 -4.70 -6.45 14.45
C ALA A 93 -3.36 -6.82 13.81
N LEU A 94 -3.38 -7.66 12.76
CA LEU A 94 -2.19 -8.03 11.99
C LEU A 94 -1.63 -6.83 11.22
N TYR A 95 -2.50 -6.05 10.58
CA TYR A 95 -2.16 -4.81 9.89
C TYR A 95 -1.52 -3.80 10.84
N SER A 96 -2.13 -3.57 12.01
CA SER A 96 -1.57 -2.68 13.03
C SER A 96 -0.23 -3.18 13.55
N LYS A 97 -0.05 -4.49 13.71
CA LYS A 97 1.24 -5.09 14.10
C LYS A 97 2.29 -4.83 13.03
N ASP A 98 1.98 -5.09 11.76
CA ASP A 98 2.92 -4.85 10.66
C ASP A 98 3.29 -3.37 10.54
N MET A 99 2.34 -2.46 10.74
CA MET A 99 2.60 -1.01 10.76
C MET A 99 3.58 -0.65 11.88
N ASN A 100 3.40 -1.20 13.08
CA ASN A 100 4.30 -0.95 14.21
C ASN A 100 5.69 -1.58 13.99
N ASP A 101 5.75 -2.78 13.42
CA ASP A 101 7.00 -3.49 13.15
C ASP A 101 7.79 -2.90 11.97
N PHE A 102 7.13 -2.13 11.09
CA PHE A 102 7.74 -1.60 9.87
C PHE A 102 8.96 -0.72 10.14
N ILE A 103 8.95 0.08 11.21
CA ILE A 103 10.08 0.95 11.57
C ILE A 103 11.34 0.13 11.85
N THR A 104 11.22 -0.98 12.59
CA THR A 104 12.35 -1.89 12.84
C THR A 104 12.81 -2.56 11.56
N LYS A 105 11.89 -3.07 10.73
CA LYS A 105 12.22 -3.69 9.44
C LYS A 105 12.94 -2.72 8.50
N LYS A 106 12.58 -1.43 8.52
CA LYS A 106 13.25 -0.39 7.74
C LYS A 106 14.72 -0.24 8.16
N VAL A 107 15.04 -0.36 9.44
CA VAL A 107 16.43 -0.35 9.92
C VAL A 107 17.21 -1.53 9.35
N ASP A 108 16.65 -2.74 9.38
CA ASP A 108 17.28 -3.94 8.81
C ASP A 108 17.59 -3.78 7.31
N VAL A 109 16.65 -3.21 6.56
CA VAL A 109 16.84 -2.89 5.14
C VAL A 109 18.03 -1.95 4.95
N MET A 110 18.15 -0.93 5.80
CA MET A 110 19.24 0.04 5.71
C MET A 110 20.60 -0.53 6.07
N ASP A 111 20.68 -1.38 7.10
CA ASP A 111 21.93 -2.05 7.47
C ASP A 111 22.47 -2.93 6.33
N ILE A 112 21.57 -3.64 5.65
CA ILE A 112 21.91 -4.42 4.45
C ILE A 112 22.40 -3.49 3.33
N LEU A 113 21.65 -2.43 3.02
CA LEU A 113 22.01 -1.52 1.93
C LEU A 113 23.36 -0.83 2.17
N ILE A 114 23.57 -0.31 3.38
CA ILE A 114 24.80 0.40 3.74
C ILE A 114 26.01 -0.51 3.59
N THR A 115 25.92 -1.82 3.82
CA THR A 115 27.06 -2.73 3.67
C THR A 115 27.19 -3.34 2.26
N ASN A 116 26.16 -3.22 1.42
CA ASN A 116 26.11 -3.86 0.12
C ASN A 116 26.90 -3.10 -0.97
N LYS A 117 27.82 -3.80 -1.64
CA LYS A 117 28.69 -3.22 -2.68
C LYS A 117 27.93 -2.80 -3.94
N LEU A 118 26.92 -3.56 -4.36
CA LEU A 118 26.10 -3.24 -5.54
C LEU A 118 25.37 -1.91 -5.33
N PHE A 119 24.69 -1.77 -4.19
CA PHE A 119 24.01 -0.54 -3.82
C PHE A 119 24.93 0.68 -3.78
N ARG A 120 26.07 0.56 -3.08
CA ARG A 120 27.07 1.64 -2.99
C ARG A 120 27.62 2.05 -4.36
N ASN A 121 27.83 1.09 -5.25
CA ASN A 121 28.28 1.38 -6.60
C ASN A 121 27.20 2.07 -7.42
N GLU A 122 25.93 1.70 -7.25
CA GLU A 122 24.82 2.35 -7.92
C GLU A 122 24.67 3.81 -7.49
N LEU A 123 24.70 4.10 -6.18
CA LEU A 123 24.64 5.46 -5.65
C LEU A 123 25.68 6.41 -6.28
N LYS A 124 26.91 5.92 -6.49
CA LYS A 124 27.99 6.71 -7.10
C LYS A 124 27.68 7.15 -8.52
N LYS A 125 26.93 6.36 -9.30
CA LYS A 125 26.52 6.74 -10.66
C LYS A 125 25.61 7.97 -10.67
N TYR A 126 24.90 8.21 -9.56
CA TYR A 126 23.98 9.33 -9.38
C TYR A 126 24.54 10.43 -8.46
N TYR A 127 25.83 10.36 -8.10
CA TYR A 127 26.51 11.32 -7.22
C TYR A 127 25.83 11.49 -5.85
N ILE A 128 25.25 10.40 -5.32
CA ILE A 128 24.60 10.39 -4.01
C ILE A 128 25.59 9.82 -2.99
N GLU A 129 25.79 10.56 -1.89
CA GLU A 129 26.56 10.06 -0.76
C GLU A 129 25.72 9.12 0.11
N ILE A 130 26.35 8.11 0.72
CA ILE A 130 25.64 7.10 1.52
C ILE A 130 24.87 7.68 2.72
N TYR A 131 25.29 8.83 3.23
CA TYR A 131 24.65 9.52 4.36
C TYR A 131 23.52 10.48 3.93
N ASP A 132 23.38 10.74 2.63
CA ASP A 132 22.41 11.68 2.04
C ASP A 132 21.39 10.97 1.12
N VAL A 133 21.09 9.70 1.43
CA VAL A 133 20.17 8.89 0.62
C VAL A 133 18.72 9.18 0.99
N ASP A 134 18.03 9.92 0.12
CA ASP A 134 16.58 9.98 0.11
C ASP A 134 15.98 8.74 -0.56
N LYS A 135 14.95 8.17 0.07
CA LYS A 135 14.43 6.84 -0.27
C LYS A 135 13.03 6.60 0.25
N GLU A 136 12.29 5.82 -0.52
CA GLU A 136 11.06 5.16 -0.08
C GLU A 136 11.32 3.66 0.08
N VAL A 137 10.80 3.08 1.15
CA VAL A 137 10.89 1.64 1.44
C VAL A 137 9.48 1.08 1.50
N SER A 138 9.23 -0.05 0.83
CA SER A 138 7.94 -0.73 0.85
C SER A 138 8.12 -2.23 1.07
N GLU A 139 7.48 -2.80 2.09
CA GLU A 139 7.38 -4.23 2.32
C GLU A 139 6.45 -4.84 1.26
N LEU A 140 6.98 -5.81 0.51
CA LEU A 140 6.27 -6.43 -0.60
C LEU A 140 5.46 -7.65 -0.17
N ASN A 141 5.96 -8.39 0.82
CA ASN A 141 5.39 -9.66 1.27
C ASN A 141 5.90 -10.04 2.68
N ASN A 142 5.46 -11.20 3.18
CA ASN A 142 5.92 -11.79 4.45
C ASN A 142 7.26 -12.54 4.37
N ASP A 143 7.87 -12.58 3.17
CA ASP A 143 9.09 -13.33 2.90
C ASP A 143 10.35 -12.48 3.12
N GLY A 144 10.17 -11.26 3.62
CA GLY A 144 11.24 -10.32 3.93
C GLY A 144 11.70 -9.54 2.71
N ASP A 145 10.92 -9.54 1.63
CA ASP A 145 11.20 -8.72 0.44
C ASP A 145 10.70 -7.29 0.60
N PHE A 146 11.58 -6.35 0.31
CA PHE A 146 11.31 -4.93 0.31
C PHE A 146 11.68 -4.34 -1.05
N ARG A 147 10.88 -3.39 -1.53
CA ARG A 147 11.27 -2.48 -2.58
C ARG A 147 11.87 -1.24 -1.95
N VAL A 148 12.97 -0.77 -2.51
CA VAL A 148 13.52 0.54 -2.18
C VAL A 148 13.64 1.35 -3.45
N ILE A 149 13.13 2.57 -3.41
CA ILE A 149 13.25 3.55 -4.48
C ILE A 149 14.16 4.65 -3.97
N VAL A 150 15.22 4.96 -4.69
CA VAL A 150 16.19 5.99 -4.33
C VAL A 150 15.93 7.24 -5.16
N TYR A 151 15.91 8.38 -4.48
CA TYR A 151 15.69 9.69 -5.09
C TYR A 151 16.92 10.58 -4.95
N ASN A 152 17.08 11.51 -5.89
CA ASN A 152 18.02 12.61 -5.77
C ASN A 152 17.29 13.93 -5.95
N ASN A 153 16.96 14.56 -4.83
CA ASN A 153 16.22 15.81 -4.81
C ASN A 153 16.95 17.02 -5.39
N LYS A 154 18.27 16.89 -5.61
CA LYS A 154 19.11 17.92 -6.25
C LYS A 154 18.96 17.93 -7.78
N LEU A 155 18.35 16.90 -8.36
CA LEU A 155 18.03 16.88 -9.79
C LEU A 155 16.98 17.95 -10.13
N LYS A 156 17.17 18.63 -11.27
CA LYS A 156 16.24 19.66 -11.77
C LYS A 156 15.03 19.08 -12.51
N TYR A 157 15.03 17.78 -12.80
CA TYR A 157 13.96 17.10 -13.51
C TYR A 157 12.74 16.89 -12.61
N GLU A 158 11.55 16.81 -13.22
CA GLU A 158 10.30 16.48 -12.49
C GLU A 158 10.39 15.08 -11.85
N ASN A 159 10.94 14.12 -12.59
CA ASN A 159 11.26 12.81 -12.04
C ASN A 159 12.64 12.84 -11.37
N LYS A 160 12.64 12.70 -10.05
CA LYS A 160 13.84 12.66 -9.20
C LYS A 160 14.26 11.24 -8.83
N GLU A 161 13.52 10.23 -9.30
CA GLU A 161 13.85 8.83 -9.12
C GLU A 161 15.17 8.50 -9.83
N CYS A 162 16.11 7.91 -9.10
CA CYS A 162 17.40 7.50 -9.63
C CYS A 162 17.37 6.03 -10.06
N PHE A 163 17.05 5.14 -9.11
CA PHE A 163 16.97 3.71 -9.35
C PHE A 163 16.11 3.03 -8.30
N ARG A 164 15.67 1.81 -8.63
CA ARG A 164 14.89 0.93 -7.76
C ARG A 164 15.67 -0.34 -7.48
N LEU A 165 15.39 -0.95 -6.35
CA LEU A 165 16.01 -2.21 -5.96
C LEU A 165 15.08 -3.04 -5.09
N THR A 166 15.33 -4.34 -5.04
CA THR A 166 14.76 -5.25 -4.06
C THR A 166 15.80 -5.62 -3.02
N VAL A 167 15.38 -5.64 -1.75
CA VAL A 167 16.15 -6.13 -0.61
C VAL A 167 15.41 -7.31 -0.02
N ASN A 168 16.07 -8.46 0.11
CA ASN A 168 15.55 -9.53 0.95
C ASN A 168 16.30 -9.50 2.28
N THR A 169 15.58 -9.22 3.36
CA THR A 169 16.15 -9.08 4.72
C THR A 169 16.56 -10.43 5.33
N LYS A 170 15.91 -11.53 4.95
CA LYS A 170 16.23 -12.88 5.44
C LYS A 170 17.53 -13.41 4.83
N ASN A 171 17.67 -13.26 3.52
CA ASN A 171 18.82 -13.73 2.74
C ASN A 171 19.94 -12.67 2.63
N LYS A 172 19.67 -11.44 3.08
CA LYS A 172 20.57 -10.28 3.00
C LYS A 172 21.04 -9.97 1.57
N THR A 173 20.15 -10.17 0.59
CA THR A 173 20.46 -9.95 -0.84
C THR A 173 19.90 -8.63 -1.32
N VAL A 174 20.60 -8.00 -2.27
CA VAL A 174 20.18 -6.77 -2.94
C VAL A 174 20.23 -6.96 -4.45
N ASN A 175 19.16 -6.62 -5.15
CA ASN A 175 19.10 -6.68 -6.61
C ASN A 175 18.53 -5.36 -7.16
N ILE A 176 19.19 -4.77 -8.15
CA ILE A 176 18.64 -3.59 -8.85
C ILE A 176 17.49 -4.05 -9.75
N ILE A 177 16.40 -3.29 -9.78
CA ILE A 177 15.26 -3.51 -10.67
C ILE A 177 15.03 -2.24 -11.49
N GLN A 178 14.85 -2.39 -12.81
CA GLN A 178 14.51 -1.30 -13.73
C GLN A 178 13.00 -1.18 -13.87
#